data_AF-A0AA39SWI8-F1
#
_entry.id   AF-A0AA39SWI8-F1
#
_cell.length_a   1.000
_cell.length_b   1.000
_cell.length_c   1.000
_cell.angle_alpha   90.00
_cell.angle_beta   90.00
_cell.angle_gamma   90.00
#
_symmetry.space_group_name_H-M   'P 1'
#
loop_
_entity.id
_entity.type
_entity.pdbx_description
1 polymer ?
#
loop_
_entity_poly.entity_id
_entity_poly.type
_entity_poly.pdbx_seq_one_letter_code
_entity_poly.pdbx_strand_id
1 'polypeptide(L)'
;MTSTSPSPPPPPVSQFSNSRYEIVNGLQEVEGVVNGDVTDKEVNKDTDQEKGVPGFWLTAMKNNVIVADEIVERDEEGLKYLKDIKWCTIDDPKGFKLEFFFDLNPYFKNSVLTKTYHIIDDDELVMEKANGTEVEWYPGKCLTLKLLKKKPGKGSKDAKHVIKTEKCASFFNFFKPPVFPEDADEIDQDMAEELEDQMDQDYTVGATIRNKIIPHAVSWFMGEAEGDDSEKIITKKKKKKMMMILK
;
A
#
# COMPACT_ATOMS: atom_id res chain seq x y z
N MET A 1 -30.88 4.88 -36.50
CA MET A 1 -31.04 4.19 -35.19
C MET A 1 -29.80 3.35 -34.98
N THR A 2 -28.79 3.91 -34.30
CA THR A 2 -27.53 3.22 -34.02
C THR A 2 -27.74 2.33 -32.80
N SER A 3 -27.71 1.02 -33.03
CA SER A 3 -27.83 -0.02 -32.00
C SER A 3 -26.54 -0.05 -31.17
N THR A 4 -26.58 0.49 -29.96
CA THR A 4 -25.52 0.36 -28.97
C THR A 4 -25.59 -1.05 -28.38
N SER A 5 -24.64 -1.92 -28.72
CA SER A 5 -24.46 -3.19 -28.02
C SER A 5 -24.08 -2.92 -26.56
N PRO A 6 -24.62 -3.68 -25.60
CA PRO A 6 -24.20 -3.57 -24.20
C PRO A 6 -22.76 -4.04 -24.05
N SER A 7 -21.94 -3.23 -23.36
CA SER A 7 -20.58 -3.58 -22.98
C SER A 7 -20.56 -4.88 -22.18
N PRO A 8 -19.56 -5.76 -22.38
CA PRO A 8 -19.44 -6.98 -21.59
C PRO A 8 -19.27 -6.64 -20.10
N PRO A 9 -19.79 -7.48 -19.19
CA PRO A 9 -19.59 -7.28 -17.76
C PRO A 9 -18.09 -7.33 -17.43
N PRO A 10 -17.62 -6.56 -16.42
CA PRO A 10 -16.24 -6.60 -15.99
C PRO A 10 -15.84 -8.03 -15.59
N PRO A 11 -14.59 -8.44 -15.84
CA PRO A 11 -14.14 -9.78 -15.52
C PRO A 11 -14.34 -10.07 -14.03
N PRO A 12 -14.70 -11.31 -13.67
CA PRO A 12 -14.91 -11.68 -12.28
C PRO A 12 -13.62 -11.45 -11.50
N VAL A 13 -13.72 -10.63 -10.45
CA VAL A 13 -12.71 -10.56 -9.39
C VAL A 13 -12.40 -12.00 -8.98
N SER A 14 -11.13 -12.41 -9.10
CA SER A 14 -10.77 -13.83 -8.97
C SER A 14 -11.28 -14.35 -7.62
N GLN A 15 -11.94 -15.51 -7.61
CA GLN A 15 -12.53 -16.09 -6.39
C GLN A 15 -11.50 -16.19 -5.24
N PHE A 16 -10.21 -16.28 -5.59
CA PHE A 16 -9.08 -16.29 -4.67
C PHE A 16 -8.85 -14.98 -3.90
N SER A 17 -9.21 -13.81 -4.43
CA SER A 17 -9.02 -12.55 -3.69
C SER A 17 -10.02 -12.41 -2.54
N ASN A 18 -11.25 -12.90 -2.72
CA ASN A 18 -12.30 -12.80 -1.70
C ASN A 18 -12.01 -13.71 -0.51
N SER A 19 -11.59 -14.96 -0.73
CA SER A 19 -11.21 -15.85 0.38
C SER A 19 -10.02 -15.32 1.19
N ARG A 20 -8.98 -14.76 0.52
CA ARG A 20 -7.86 -14.13 1.23
C ARG A 20 -8.32 -12.95 2.08
N TYR A 21 -9.20 -12.11 1.55
CA TYR A 21 -9.73 -10.95 2.28
C TYR A 21 -10.41 -11.38 3.58
N GLU A 22 -11.31 -12.38 3.50
CA GLU A 22 -12.07 -12.84 4.66
C GLU A 22 -11.17 -13.41 5.76
N ILE A 23 -10.14 -14.17 5.39
CA ILE A 23 -9.17 -14.73 6.35
C ILE A 23 -8.26 -13.66 6.94
N VAL A 24 -7.69 -12.77 6.11
CA VAL A 24 -6.78 -11.71 6.56
C VAL A 24 -7.48 -10.77 7.54
N ASN A 25 -8.78 -10.51 7.33
CA ASN A 25 -9.58 -9.64 8.18
C ASN A 25 -10.36 -10.38 9.28
N GLY A 26 -10.20 -11.71 9.40
CA GLY A 26 -10.83 -12.51 10.45
C GLY A 26 -12.36 -12.63 10.35
N LEU A 27 -12.91 -12.46 9.15
CA LEU A 27 -14.34 -12.66 8.84
C LEU A 27 -14.69 -14.15 8.65
N GLN A 28 -13.68 -14.97 8.36
CA GLN A 28 -13.82 -16.42 8.24
C GLN A 28 -12.76 -17.13 9.08
N GLU A 29 -13.21 -18.08 9.92
CA GLU A 29 -12.32 -19.02 10.59
C GLU A 29 -12.05 -20.22 9.68
N VAL A 30 -10.83 -20.74 9.77
CA VAL A 30 -10.40 -21.89 8.97
C VAL A 30 -10.80 -23.18 9.66
N GLU A 31 -11.77 -23.89 9.11
CA GLU A 31 -12.19 -25.21 9.58
C GLU A 31 -11.04 -26.22 9.43
N GLY A 32 -10.36 -26.56 10.53
CA GLY A 32 -9.27 -27.55 10.46
C GLY A 32 -8.27 -27.64 11.60
N VAL A 33 -8.51 -27.08 12.78
CA VAL A 33 -7.73 -27.44 13.98
C VAL A 33 -8.67 -27.76 15.13
N VAL A 34 -9.04 -29.03 15.25
CA VAL A 34 -9.51 -29.57 16.54
C VAL A 34 -8.32 -29.47 17.49
N ASN A 35 -8.30 -28.46 18.35
CA ASN A 35 -7.41 -28.46 19.50
C ASN A 35 -7.86 -29.60 20.42
N GLY A 36 -7.20 -30.74 20.29
CA GLY A 36 -7.26 -31.78 21.30
C GLY A 36 -6.66 -31.28 22.60
N ASP A 37 -7.46 -31.39 23.65
CA ASP A 37 -7.15 -31.26 25.08
C ASP A 37 -6.90 -29.85 25.64
N VAL A 38 -7.94 -29.28 26.27
CA VAL A 38 -7.80 -28.28 27.33
C VAL A 38 -8.42 -28.89 28.58
N THR A 39 -7.57 -29.44 29.44
CA THR A 39 -7.90 -29.65 30.84
C THR A 39 -7.93 -28.29 31.54
N ASP A 40 -8.96 -28.11 32.36
CA ASP A 40 -9.31 -26.88 33.07
C ASP A 40 -8.13 -26.16 33.71
N LYS A 41 -7.98 -24.87 33.40
CA LYS A 41 -7.42 -23.83 34.28
C LYS A 41 -7.86 -22.45 33.82
N GLU A 42 -8.57 -21.78 34.71
CA GLU A 42 -9.06 -20.41 34.61
C GLU A 42 -7.95 -19.44 34.16
N VAL A 43 -8.17 -18.71 33.07
CA VAL A 43 -7.37 -17.53 32.70
C VAL A 43 -8.27 -16.42 32.17
N ASN A 44 -8.19 -15.30 32.88
CA ASN A 44 -8.53 -13.91 32.56
C ASN A 44 -9.28 -13.56 31.26
N LYS A 45 -10.33 -12.77 31.46
CA LYS A 45 -11.23 -12.15 30.49
C LYS A 45 -10.66 -10.83 29.94
N ASP A 46 -9.45 -10.87 29.40
CA ASP A 46 -8.82 -9.76 28.65
C ASP A 46 -7.90 -10.35 27.57
N THR A 47 -8.50 -10.85 26.49
CA THR A 47 -7.80 -10.97 25.22
C THR A 47 -8.73 -10.44 24.15
N ASP A 48 -8.47 -9.21 23.72
CA ASP A 48 -8.83 -8.74 22.40
C ASP A 48 -8.12 -9.72 21.44
N GLN A 49 -8.77 -10.84 21.13
CA GLN A 49 -8.23 -11.81 20.19
C GLN A 49 -8.07 -11.07 18.88
N GLU A 50 -6.83 -10.77 18.49
CA GLU A 50 -6.50 -10.20 17.19
C GLU A 50 -7.11 -11.10 16.10
N LYS A 51 -8.29 -10.70 15.61
CA LYS A 51 -8.98 -11.42 14.55
C LYS A 51 -8.21 -11.20 13.24
N GLY A 52 -8.08 -12.28 12.47
CA GLY A 52 -7.39 -12.24 11.18
C GLY A 52 -5.87 -12.37 11.29
N VAL A 53 -5.15 -11.73 10.36
CA VAL A 53 -3.69 -11.73 10.28
C VAL A 53 -3.19 -10.29 10.38
N PRO A 54 -2.89 -9.79 11.59
CA PRO A 54 -2.46 -8.41 11.81
C PRO A 54 -1.23 -8.05 10.98
N GLY A 55 -1.24 -6.84 10.40
CA GLY A 55 -0.10 -6.33 9.65
C GLY A 55 0.23 -7.14 8.38
N PHE A 56 -0.70 -7.94 7.85
CA PHE A 56 -0.47 -8.80 6.69
C PHE A 56 0.13 -8.03 5.49
N TRP A 57 -0.56 -6.98 5.02
CA TRP A 57 -0.12 -6.23 3.85
C TRP A 57 1.15 -5.42 4.10
N LEU A 58 1.26 -4.78 5.28
CA LEU A 58 2.48 -4.08 5.68
C LEU A 58 3.69 -5.01 5.65
N THR A 59 3.56 -6.20 6.24
CA THR A 59 4.65 -7.20 6.29
C THR A 59 4.97 -7.73 4.88
N ALA A 60 3.95 -8.00 4.06
CA ALA A 60 4.15 -8.44 2.67
C ALA A 60 4.90 -7.38 1.85
N MET A 61 4.51 -6.10 1.95
CA MET A 61 5.18 -5.00 1.25
C MET A 61 6.62 -4.81 1.74
N LYS A 62 6.87 -4.86 3.06
CA LYS A 62 8.22 -4.72 3.64
C LYS A 62 9.18 -5.87 3.30
N ASN A 63 8.66 -7.03 2.92
CA ASN A 63 9.49 -8.15 2.49
C ASN A 63 9.91 -8.06 1.02
N ASN A 64 9.37 -7.12 0.25
CA ASN A 64 9.80 -6.84 -1.11
C ASN A 64 10.69 -5.59 -1.15
N VAL A 65 11.93 -5.73 -1.61
CA VAL A 65 12.95 -4.66 -1.56
C VAL A 65 12.47 -3.35 -2.18
N ILE A 66 11.90 -3.40 -3.39
CA ILE A 66 11.44 -2.22 -4.12
C ILE A 66 10.37 -1.45 -3.33
N VAL A 67 9.38 -2.15 -2.76
CA VAL A 67 8.31 -1.50 -2.00
C VAL A 67 8.78 -1.12 -0.59
N ALA A 68 9.71 -1.88 0.00
CA ALA A 68 10.26 -1.62 1.32
C ALA A 68 11.07 -0.32 1.36
N ASP A 69 11.81 0.01 0.29
CA ASP A 69 12.60 1.24 0.19
C ASP A 69 11.72 2.51 0.23
N GLU A 70 10.45 2.41 -0.17
CA GLU A 70 9.47 3.50 -0.08
C GLU A 70 8.86 3.65 1.32
N ILE A 71 8.95 2.62 2.18
CA ILE A 71 8.30 2.58 3.49
C ILE A 71 9.29 2.99 4.57
N VAL A 72 9.06 4.14 5.19
CA VAL A 72 9.81 4.54 6.39
C VAL A 72 9.09 4.13 7.66
N GLU A 73 9.81 4.06 8.78
CA GLU A 73 9.28 3.62 10.09
C GLU A 73 7.98 4.35 10.51
N ARG A 74 7.85 5.64 10.19
CA ARG A 74 6.64 6.41 10.53
C ARG A 74 5.40 5.99 9.73
N ASP A 75 5.58 5.43 8.54
CA ASP A 75 4.48 5.00 7.68
C ASP A 75 3.82 3.74 8.20
N GLU A 76 4.57 2.89 8.90
CA GLU A 76 4.10 1.62 9.47
C GLU A 76 2.85 1.82 10.36
N GLU A 77 2.80 2.93 11.08
CA GLU A 77 1.68 3.27 11.94
C GLU A 77 0.39 3.58 11.19
N GLY A 78 0.47 4.07 9.95
CA GLY A 78 -0.66 4.22 9.04
C GLY A 78 -0.97 2.93 8.29
N LEU A 79 0.08 2.25 7.82
CA LEU A 79 -0.01 1.03 7.01
C LEU A 79 -0.50 -0.19 7.80
N LYS A 80 -0.40 -0.21 9.14
CA LYS A 80 -1.00 -1.28 9.96
C LYS A 80 -2.53 -1.37 9.84
N TYR A 81 -3.18 -0.31 9.36
CA TYR A 81 -4.62 -0.28 9.10
C TYR A 81 -4.99 -0.71 7.67
N LEU A 82 -4.01 -1.10 6.84
CA LEU A 82 -4.25 -1.57 5.48
C LEU A 82 -4.86 -2.98 5.50
N LYS A 83 -6.11 -3.08 5.06
CA LYS A 83 -6.94 -4.29 5.06
C LYS A 83 -6.79 -5.11 3.79
N ASP A 84 -6.70 -4.42 2.66
CA ASP A 84 -6.64 -5.05 1.35
C ASP A 84 -5.95 -4.17 0.31
N ILE A 85 -5.37 -4.82 -0.68
CA ILE A 85 -4.86 -4.17 -1.89
C ILE A 85 -5.46 -4.90 -3.09
N LYS A 86 -6.21 -4.18 -3.91
CA LYS A 86 -6.78 -4.69 -5.16
C LYS A 86 -6.22 -3.92 -6.34
N TRP A 87 -6.38 -4.48 -7.53
CA TRP A 87 -6.13 -3.76 -8.76
C TRP A 87 -7.14 -4.13 -9.84
N CYS A 88 -7.37 -3.21 -10.76
CA CYS A 88 -8.19 -3.45 -11.95
C CYS A 88 -7.56 -2.80 -13.19
N THR A 89 -7.89 -3.34 -14.36
CA THR A 89 -7.51 -2.74 -15.65
C THR A 89 -8.47 -1.58 -15.97
N ILE A 90 -7.97 -0.59 -16.68
CA ILE A 90 -8.74 0.51 -17.26
C ILE A 90 -8.59 0.42 -18.77
N ASP A 91 -9.71 0.50 -19.49
CA ASP A 91 -9.71 0.32 -20.95
C ASP A 91 -9.56 1.64 -21.72
N ASP A 92 -10.04 2.76 -21.17
CA ASP A 92 -10.03 4.06 -21.85
C ASP A 92 -9.93 5.26 -20.86
N PRO A 93 -8.81 6.02 -20.85
CA PRO A 93 -7.54 5.66 -21.48
C PRO A 93 -6.94 4.43 -20.81
N LYS A 94 -6.28 3.59 -21.60
CA LYS A 94 -5.75 2.30 -21.16
C LYS A 94 -4.84 2.44 -19.93
N GLY A 95 -4.85 1.46 -19.03
CA GLY A 95 -4.06 1.54 -17.82
C GLY A 95 -4.44 0.54 -16.74
N PHE A 96 -4.01 0.81 -15.52
CA PHE A 96 -4.46 0.06 -14.35
C PHE A 96 -4.58 0.97 -13.13
N LYS A 97 -5.45 0.56 -12.20
CA LYS A 97 -5.67 1.23 -10.92
C LYS A 97 -5.41 0.26 -9.78
N LEU A 98 -4.63 0.70 -8.80
CA LEU A 98 -4.46 0.10 -7.49
C LEU A 98 -5.43 0.74 -6.49
N GLU A 99 -6.03 -0.07 -5.62
CA GLU A 99 -6.95 0.35 -4.57
C GLU A 99 -6.48 -0.21 -3.23
N PHE A 100 -6.13 0.67 -2.31
CA PHE A 100 -5.65 0.36 -0.97
C PHE A 100 -6.77 0.63 0.03
N PHE A 101 -7.31 -0.43 0.63
CA PHE A 101 -8.46 -0.36 1.54
C PHE A 101 -7.97 -0.26 2.98
N PHE A 102 -8.33 0.81 3.67
CA PHE A 102 -7.94 1.07 5.05
C PHE A 102 -9.11 0.95 6.01
N ASP A 103 -8.81 0.46 7.21
CA ASP A 103 -9.68 0.64 8.36
C ASP A 103 -9.75 2.10 8.78
N LEU A 104 -10.77 2.41 9.59
CA LEU A 104 -10.79 3.65 10.35
C LEU A 104 -9.50 3.73 11.18
N ASN A 105 -8.76 4.80 10.98
CA ASN A 105 -7.43 4.96 11.55
C ASN A 105 -7.23 6.41 12.05
N PRO A 106 -6.26 6.67 12.94
CA PRO A 106 -6.07 7.98 13.54
C PRO A 106 -5.26 8.95 12.65
N TYR A 107 -4.95 8.59 11.40
CA TYR A 107 -4.08 9.37 10.51
C TYR A 107 -4.82 10.14 9.43
N PHE A 108 -5.77 9.50 8.74
CA PHE A 108 -6.53 10.10 7.65
C PHE A 108 -7.96 9.56 7.59
N LYS A 109 -8.83 10.28 6.86
CA LYS A 109 -10.26 9.94 6.74
C LYS A 109 -10.56 8.91 5.65
N ASN A 110 -9.73 8.83 4.62
CA ASN A 110 -9.98 8.00 3.46
C ASN A 110 -10.10 6.52 3.87
N SER A 111 -11.16 5.84 3.45
CA SER A 111 -11.29 4.38 3.56
C SER A 111 -10.62 3.66 2.39
N VAL A 112 -10.39 4.35 1.27
CA VAL A 112 -9.68 3.84 0.10
C VAL A 112 -8.75 4.92 -0.43
N LEU A 113 -7.49 4.57 -0.64
CA LEU A 113 -6.54 5.38 -1.41
C LEU A 113 -6.30 4.68 -2.74
N THR A 114 -6.35 5.42 -3.84
CA THR A 114 -6.14 4.86 -5.18
C THR A 114 -4.89 5.45 -5.84
N LYS A 115 -4.27 4.64 -6.69
CA LYS A 115 -3.20 5.04 -7.61
C LYS A 115 -3.53 4.49 -8.99
N THR A 116 -3.56 5.36 -9.99
CA THR A 116 -3.94 5.04 -11.36
C THR A 116 -2.79 5.38 -12.29
N TYR A 117 -2.43 4.45 -13.17
CA TYR A 117 -1.47 4.66 -14.25
C TYR A 117 -2.20 4.55 -15.57
N HIS A 118 -2.01 5.55 -16.42
CA HIS A 118 -2.49 5.54 -17.80
C HIS A 118 -1.31 5.25 -18.73
N ILE A 119 -1.52 4.34 -19.67
CA ILE A 119 -0.52 3.78 -20.56
C ILE A 119 -0.97 4.05 -21.99
N ILE A 120 -0.07 4.57 -22.82
CA ILE A 120 -0.33 4.89 -24.22
C ILE A 120 -0.18 3.64 -25.08
N ASP A 121 0.86 2.85 -24.80
CA ASP A 121 1.21 1.64 -25.53
C ASP A 121 1.57 0.52 -24.53
N ASP A 122 0.85 -0.60 -24.61
CA ASP A 122 1.09 -1.77 -23.75
C ASP A 122 2.33 -2.57 -24.17
N ASP A 123 2.68 -2.53 -25.45
CA ASP A 123 3.81 -3.27 -26.01
C ASP A 123 5.12 -2.54 -25.71
N GLU A 124 5.09 -1.21 -25.71
CA GLU A 124 6.24 -0.36 -25.36
C GLU A 124 6.26 0.07 -23.87
N LEU A 125 5.22 -0.24 -23.10
CA LEU A 125 5.04 0.15 -21.68
C LEU A 125 5.21 1.65 -21.43
N VAL A 126 4.79 2.49 -22.38
CA VAL A 126 4.93 3.95 -22.27
C VAL A 126 3.81 4.50 -21.37
N MET A 127 4.20 5.00 -20.20
CA MET A 127 3.28 5.68 -19.28
C MET A 127 2.98 7.10 -19.77
N GLU A 128 1.69 7.46 -19.85
CA GLU A 128 1.27 8.84 -20.14
C GLU A 128 1.27 9.70 -18.88
N LYS A 129 0.64 9.18 -17.82
CA LYS A 129 0.39 9.92 -16.58
C LYS A 129 0.07 8.97 -15.45
N ALA A 130 0.31 9.44 -14.23
CA ALA A 130 -0.15 8.81 -13.01
C ALA A 130 -1.04 9.77 -12.20
N ASN A 131 -2.06 9.22 -11.55
CA ASN A 131 -2.94 9.97 -10.66
C ASN A 131 -3.08 9.23 -9.33
N GLY A 132 -3.02 9.96 -8.22
CA GLY A 132 -3.23 9.39 -6.89
C GLY A 132 -4.31 10.12 -6.11
N THR A 133 -4.89 9.43 -5.13
CA THR A 133 -5.87 10.02 -4.22
C THR A 133 -5.19 10.98 -3.26
N GLU A 134 -5.74 12.19 -3.11
CA GLU A 134 -5.31 13.08 -2.04
C GLU A 134 -5.65 12.50 -0.66
N VAL A 135 -4.63 12.36 0.18
CA VAL A 135 -4.80 11.85 1.54
C VAL A 135 -5.34 12.96 2.46
N GLU A 136 -6.53 12.73 3.00
CA GLU A 136 -7.22 13.64 3.92
C GLU A 136 -6.72 13.45 5.37
N TRP A 137 -5.51 13.94 5.63
CA TRP A 137 -4.86 13.84 6.94
C TRP A 137 -5.65 14.55 8.05
N TYR A 138 -5.73 13.92 9.22
CA TYR A 138 -6.14 14.61 10.44
C TYR A 138 -5.10 15.64 10.88
N PRO A 139 -5.50 16.68 11.66
CA PRO A 139 -4.58 17.70 12.14
C PRO A 139 -3.36 17.11 12.87
N GLY A 140 -2.16 17.44 12.41
CA GLY A 140 -0.90 17.00 13.02
C GLY A 140 -0.54 15.52 12.78
N LYS A 141 -1.26 14.82 11.89
CA LYS A 141 -1.05 13.40 11.58
C LYS A 141 -0.46 13.13 10.20
N CYS A 142 -0.14 14.19 9.44
CA CYS A 142 0.44 14.06 8.11
C CYS A 142 1.82 13.40 8.16
N LEU A 143 1.94 12.23 7.52
CA LEU A 143 3.18 11.42 7.52
C LEU A 143 4.18 11.89 6.46
N THR A 144 3.71 12.58 5.42
CA THR A 144 4.52 13.13 4.32
C THR A 144 5.21 14.44 4.68
N LEU A 145 5.01 14.95 5.90
CA LEU A 145 5.54 16.21 6.39
C LEU A 145 6.26 16.05 7.72
N LYS A 146 7.33 16.83 7.95
CA LYS A 146 8.03 16.94 9.23
C LYS A 146 7.89 18.36 9.79
N LEU A 147 7.57 18.47 11.07
CA LEU A 147 7.48 19.74 11.79
C LEU A 147 8.86 20.12 12.33
N LEU A 148 9.43 21.21 11.83
CA LEU A 148 10.65 21.80 12.35
C LEU A 148 10.30 22.89 13.37
N LYS A 149 10.67 22.65 14.63
CA LYS A 149 10.59 23.65 15.69
C LYS A 149 11.78 24.60 15.58
N LYS A 150 11.56 25.84 15.13
CA LYS A 150 12.58 26.89 15.28
C LYS A 150 12.61 27.38 16.72
N LYS A 151 13.81 27.44 17.32
CA LYS A 151 14.01 28.11 18.61
C LYS A 151 13.64 29.60 18.44
N PRO A 152 12.90 30.21 19.39
CA PRO A 152 12.62 31.64 19.33
C PRO A 152 13.93 32.42 19.31
N GLY A 153 14.02 33.42 18.44
CA GLY A 153 15.16 34.32 18.36
C GLY A 153 15.41 34.98 19.72
N LYS A 154 16.68 35.00 20.15
CA LYS A 154 17.11 35.55 21.43
C LYS A 154 16.84 37.07 21.44
N GLY A 155 15.68 37.50 21.97
CA GLY A 155 15.38 38.93 22.11
C GLY A 155 13.90 39.35 22.06
N SER A 156 12.97 38.50 21.63
CA SER A 156 11.55 38.88 21.59
C SER A 156 10.79 38.34 22.79
N LYS A 157 10.20 39.24 23.60
CA LYS A 157 9.36 38.90 24.77
C LYS A 157 7.99 38.32 24.38
N ASP A 158 7.65 38.29 23.09
CA ASP A 158 6.37 37.78 22.54
C ASP A 158 6.57 36.94 21.26
N ALA A 159 7.59 36.08 21.21
CA ALA A 159 7.81 35.19 20.06
C ALA A 159 6.89 33.95 20.12
N LYS A 160 5.75 34.00 19.42
CA LYS A 160 5.00 32.78 19.04
C LYS A 160 5.95 31.81 18.34
N HIS A 161 5.93 30.54 18.76
CA HIS A 161 6.68 29.47 18.09
C HIS A 161 6.17 29.35 16.65
N VAL A 162 6.99 29.75 15.68
CA VAL A 162 6.71 29.52 14.26
C VAL A 162 7.08 28.07 13.95
N ILE A 163 6.08 27.23 13.73
CA ILE A 163 6.25 25.86 13.28
C ILE A 163 6.41 25.91 11.76
N LYS A 164 7.58 25.52 11.23
CA LYS A 164 7.80 25.35 9.80
C LYS A 164 7.59 23.88 9.46
N THR A 165 6.92 23.61 8.34
CA THR A 165 6.69 22.25 7.85
C THR A 165 7.54 22.02 6.60
N GLU A 166 8.13 20.83 6.48
CA GLU A 166 8.98 20.42 5.34
C GLU A 166 8.53 19.06 4.80
N LYS A 167 8.57 18.87 3.47
CA LYS A 167 8.32 17.57 2.83
C LYS A 167 9.38 16.56 3.25
N CYS A 168 9.01 15.29 3.37
CA CYS A 168 9.93 14.23 3.72
C CYS A 168 9.54 12.90 3.06
N ALA A 169 10.49 11.97 3.00
CA ALA A 169 10.24 10.59 2.60
C ALA A 169 9.10 9.97 3.43
N SER A 170 8.19 9.33 2.70
CA SER A 170 7.00 8.64 3.20
C SER A 170 6.40 7.86 2.04
N PHE A 171 6.00 6.61 2.28
CA PHE A 171 5.26 5.78 1.32
C PHE A 171 4.01 6.50 0.81
N PHE A 172 3.37 7.33 1.63
CA PHE A 172 2.15 8.04 1.24
C PHE A 172 2.39 9.13 0.18
N ASN A 173 3.64 9.46 -0.15
CA ASN A 173 3.97 10.24 -1.34
C ASN A 173 3.65 9.48 -2.64
N PHE A 174 3.56 8.15 -2.61
CA PHE A 174 3.12 7.33 -3.74
C PHE A 174 1.74 7.72 -4.27
N PHE A 175 0.86 8.29 -3.44
CA PHE A 175 -0.45 8.81 -3.85
C PHE A 175 -0.40 10.25 -4.39
N LYS A 176 0.79 10.84 -4.48
CA LYS A 176 1.06 12.16 -5.06
C LYS A 176 2.16 12.00 -6.11
N PRO A 177 1.83 11.38 -7.27
CA PRO A 177 2.82 11.08 -8.29
C PRO A 177 3.52 12.35 -8.77
N PRO A 178 4.76 12.22 -9.29
CA PRO A 178 5.44 13.31 -9.98
C PRO A 178 4.60 13.80 -11.17
N VAL A 179 4.64 15.10 -11.44
CA VAL A 179 3.87 15.74 -12.52
C VAL A 179 4.80 16.61 -13.33
N PHE A 180 4.73 16.53 -14.66
CA PHE A 180 5.41 17.46 -15.54
C PHE A 180 4.87 18.89 -15.33
N PRO A 181 5.75 19.87 -15.06
CA PRO A 181 5.38 21.27 -15.11
C PRO A 181 4.73 21.61 -16.46
N GLU A 182 3.68 22.42 -16.43
CA GLU A 182 2.94 22.82 -17.65
C GLU A 182 3.78 23.76 -18.53
N ASP A 183 4.70 24.51 -17.91
CA ASP A 183 5.58 25.47 -18.57
C ASP A 183 6.93 24.81 -18.89
N ALA A 184 7.15 24.49 -20.17
CA ALA A 184 8.39 23.86 -20.66
C ALA A 184 9.64 24.73 -20.42
N ASP A 185 9.48 26.04 -20.21
CA ASP A 185 10.57 26.97 -19.91
C ASP A 185 11.02 26.92 -18.42
N GLU A 186 10.27 26.23 -17.55
CA GLU A 186 10.62 26.05 -16.13
C GLU A 186 11.43 24.77 -15.85
N ILE A 187 11.61 23.91 -16.86
CA ILE A 187 12.30 22.64 -16.74
C ILE A 187 13.61 22.72 -17.54
N ASP A 188 14.74 22.78 -16.85
CA ASP A 188 16.03 22.54 -17.50
C ASP A 188 16.27 21.04 -17.70
N GLN A 189 17.33 20.69 -18.44
CA GLN A 189 17.63 19.30 -18.76
C GLN A 189 17.83 18.44 -17.50
N ASP A 190 18.53 18.95 -16.50
CA ASP A 190 18.82 18.20 -15.26
C ASP A 190 17.52 17.94 -14.48
N MET A 191 16.61 18.92 -14.43
CA MET A 191 15.30 18.77 -13.81
C MET A 191 14.38 17.79 -14.57
N ALA A 192 14.47 17.75 -15.90
CA ALA A 192 13.72 16.79 -16.71
C ALA A 192 14.18 15.36 -16.45
N GLU A 193 15.50 15.13 -16.41
CA GLU A 193 16.10 13.82 -16.11
C GLU A 193 15.72 13.35 -14.70
N GLU A 194 15.79 14.22 -13.68
CA GLU A 194 15.38 13.87 -12.31
C GLU A 194 13.88 13.52 -12.23
N LEU A 195 13.03 14.22 -12.99
CA LEU A 195 11.60 13.94 -13.02
C LEU A 195 11.28 12.60 -13.70
N GLU A 196 11.98 12.28 -14.79
CA GLU A 196 11.88 10.99 -15.49
C GLU A 196 12.26 9.84 -14.54
N ASP A 197 13.40 9.95 -13.85
CA ASP A 197 13.84 8.97 -12.85
C ASP A 197 12.78 8.75 -11.74
N GLN A 198 12.17 9.83 -11.25
CA GLN A 198 11.12 9.75 -10.24
C GLN A 198 9.85 9.08 -10.77
N MET A 199 9.48 9.32 -12.03
CA MET A 199 8.32 8.69 -12.66
C MET A 199 8.55 7.20 -12.91
N ASP A 200 9.75 6.81 -13.33
CA ASP A 200 10.14 5.42 -13.54
C ASP A 200 10.18 4.64 -12.23
N GLN A 201 10.73 5.24 -11.17
CA GLN A 201 10.69 4.65 -9.83
C GLN A 201 9.24 4.48 -9.34
N ASP A 202 8.41 5.52 -9.48
CA ASP A 202 7.00 5.47 -9.10
C ASP A 202 6.24 4.36 -9.84
N TYR A 203 6.44 4.23 -11.16
CA TYR A 203 5.87 3.15 -11.95
C TYR A 203 6.35 1.78 -11.49
N THR A 204 7.65 1.63 -11.25
CA THR A 204 8.28 0.38 -10.83
C THR A 204 7.67 -0.12 -9.52
N VAL A 205 7.42 0.78 -8.57
CA VAL A 205 6.72 0.47 -7.31
C VAL A 205 5.28 0.01 -7.61
N GLY A 206 4.53 0.76 -8.42
CA GLY A 206 3.15 0.41 -8.78
C GLY A 206 3.01 -0.93 -9.50
N ALA A 207 3.88 -1.18 -10.48
CA ALA A 207 3.95 -2.44 -11.21
C ALA A 207 4.37 -3.60 -10.30
N THR A 208 5.29 -3.38 -9.37
CA THR A 208 5.71 -4.39 -8.38
C THR A 208 4.55 -4.77 -7.46
N ILE A 209 3.78 -3.79 -6.98
CA ILE A 209 2.58 -4.06 -6.17
C ILE A 209 1.57 -4.89 -6.97
N ARG A 210 1.29 -4.49 -8.21
CA ARG A 210 0.35 -5.17 -9.12
C ARG A 210 0.77 -6.62 -9.43
N ASN A 211 2.02 -6.81 -9.85
CA ASN A 211 2.49 -8.04 -10.49
C ASN A 211 3.16 -9.01 -9.51
N LYS A 212 3.79 -8.51 -8.44
CA LYS A 212 4.51 -9.32 -7.46
C LYS A 212 3.76 -9.39 -6.13
N ILE A 213 3.39 -8.26 -5.51
CA ILE A 213 2.80 -8.24 -4.16
C ILE A 213 1.40 -8.85 -4.17
N ILE A 214 0.46 -8.34 -4.95
CA ILE A 214 -0.95 -8.77 -4.90
C ILE A 214 -1.10 -10.27 -5.24
N PRO A 215 -0.47 -10.81 -6.31
CA PRO A 215 -0.64 -12.22 -6.67
C PRO A 215 0.03 -13.19 -5.69
N HIS A 216 1.11 -12.76 -5.02
CA HIS A 216 1.93 -13.60 -4.14
C HIS A 216 1.97 -13.10 -2.69
N ALA A 217 0.92 -12.38 -2.25
CA ALA A 217 0.92 -11.66 -0.97
C ALA A 217 1.21 -12.56 0.23
N VAL A 218 0.78 -13.83 0.19
CA VAL A 218 1.07 -14.80 1.27
C VAL A 218 2.54 -15.19 1.29
N SER A 219 3.13 -15.44 0.12
CA SER A 219 4.57 -15.74 0.01
C SER A 219 5.41 -14.55 0.47
N TRP A 220 5.03 -13.33 0.08
CA TRP A 220 5.66 -12.11 0.55
C TRP A 220 5.48 -11.91 2.05
N PHE A 221 4.27 -12.08 2.59
CA PHE A 221 4.01 -12.01 4.03
C PHE A 221 4.88 -13.00 4.81
N MET A 222 5.00 -14.22 4.29
CA MET A 222 5.88 -15.22 4.87
C MET A 222 7.35 -14.85 4.67
N GLY A 223 7.75 -14.12 3.63
CA GLY A 223 9.16 -13.93 3.29
C GLY A 223 9.76 -15.12 2.54
N GLU A 224 8.90 -15.95 1.93
CA GLU A 224 9.27 -17.08 1.06
C GLU A 224 9.16 -16.72 -0.43
N ALA A 225 8.68 -15.52 -0.76
CA ALA A 225 8.70 -15.04 -2.14
C ALA A 225 10.15 -14.91 -2.60
N GLU A 226 10.45 -15.46 -3.77
CA GLU A 226 11.70 -15.17 -4.46
C GLU A 226 11.66 -13.69 -4.83
N GLY A 227 12.30 -12.87 -3.99
CA GLY A 227 12.85 -11.61 -4.45
C GLY A 227 14.01 -11.90 -5.40
N ASP A 228 14.38 -10.93 -6.22
CA ASP A 228 15.49 -11.07 -7.16
C ASP A 228 16.85 -11.38 -6.47
N ASP A 229 16.92 -11.39 -5.13
CA ASP A 229 18.02 -11.94 -4.34
C ASP A 229 17.52 -12.77 -3.14
N SER A 230 17.91 -14.05 -3.11
CA SER A 230 17.40 -15.10 -2.22
C SER A 230 18.00 -15.15 -0.80
N GLU A 231 17.17 -15.61 0.15
CA GLU A 231 17.41 -16.57 1.26
C GLU A 231 16.96 -16.07 2.64
N LYS A 232 15.95 -16.74 3.24
CA LYS A 232 16.07 -17.37 4.58
C LYS A 232 14.83 -18.18 5.03
N ILE A 233 15.12 -19.01 6.02
CA ILE A 233 14.40 -20.20 6.53
C ILE A 233 13.20 -19.83 7.43
N ILE A 234 12.05 -20.48 7.21
CA ILE A 234 10.87 -20.38 8.09
C ILE A 234 10.39 -21.74 8.57
N THR A 235 9.95 -21.73 9.83
CA THR A 235 9.57 -22.91 10.62
C THR A 235 8.33 -23.61 10.05
N LYS A 236 8.51 -24.91 9.74
CA LYS A 236 7.54 -25.83 9.12
C LYS A 236 6.14 -25.88 9.76
N LYS A 237 5.98 -25.40 11.00
CA LYS A 237 4.72 -25.44 11.78
C LYS A 237 3.74 -24.33 11.38
N LYS A 238 4.21 -23.11 11.08
CA LYS A 238 3.37 -22.03 10.53
C LYS A 238 2.99 -22.30 9.06
N LYS A 239 3.93 -22.85 8.29
CA LYS A 239 3.78 -23.25 6.88
C LYS A 239 2.65 -24.26 6.66
N LYS A 240 2.58 -25.33 7.48
CA LYS A 240 1.53 -26.36 7.37
C LYS A 240 0.14 -25.81 7.67
N LYS A 241 0.02 -24.90 8.65
CA LYS A 241 -1.26 -24.25 8.99
C LYS A 241 -1.74 -23.35 7.85
N MET A 242 -0.87 -22.51 7.27
CA MET A 242 -1.27 -21.60 6.17
C MET A 242 -1.52 -22.29 4.82
N MET A 243 -0.78 -23.36 4.47
CA MET A 243 -1.06 -24.13 3.24
C MET A 243 -2.38 -24.91 3.27
N MET A 244 -2.93 -25.20 4.44
CA MET A 244 -4.25 -25.85 4.56
C MET A 244 -5.42 -24.88 4.41
N ILE A 245 -5.14 -23.58 4.50
CA ILE A 245 -6.14 -22.49 4.54
C ILE A 245 -6.41 -21.90 3.14
N LEU A 246 -5.50 -22.10 2.19
CA LEU A 246 -5.46 -21.39 0.90
C LEU A 246 -5.67 -22.30 -0.34
N LYS A 247 -6.26 -23.48 -0.14
CA LYS A 247 -6.77 -24.35 -1.23
C LYS A 247 -8.27 -24.17 -1.35
#